data_AF-A0A537T9U4-F1
#
_entry.id   AF-A0A537T9U4-F1
#
_cell.length_a   1.000
_cell.length_b   1.000
_cell.length_c   1.000
_cell.angle_alpha   90.00
_cell.angle_beta   90.00
_cell.angle_gamma   90.00
#
_symmetry.space_group_name_H-M   'P 1'
#
loop_
_entity.id
_entity.type
_entity.pdbx_description
1 polymer ?
#
loop_
_entity_poly.entity_id
_entity_poly.type
_entity_poly.pdbx_seq_one_letter_code
_entity_poly.pdbx_strand_id
1 'polypeptide(L)'
;MILIEKLEIAEFRGIKTLTLDLNKKSFGIAGPNGTGKSGIVDAIEFALTGSITRLGGAGTAEISVKAHAPHVDFTKNPEKAIVKLTARAPKGCR
;
A
#
# COMPACT_ATOMS: atom_id res chain seq x y z
N MET A 1 -18.41 -6.97 3.34
CA MET A 1 -17.16 -7.23 2.61
C MET A 1 -16.72 -5.96 1.89
N ILE A 2 -15.44 -5.59 1.98
CA ILE A 2 -14.85 -4.49 1.19
C ILE A 2 -14.47 -5.05 -0.17
N LEU A 3 -14.82 -4.35 -1.25
CA LEU A 3 -14.50 -4.75 -2.63
C LEU A 3 -13.67 -3.65 -3.29
N ILE A 4 -12.44 -3.96 -3.67
CA ILE A 4 -11.52 -2.99 -4.28
C ILE A 4 -11.84 -2.82 -5.77
N GLU A 5 -12.05 -1.59 -6.20
CA GLU A 5 -12.32 -1.21 -7.59
C GLU A 5 -11.03 -0.83 -8.30
N LYS A 6 -10.23 0.04 -7.67
CA LYS A 6 -9.01 0.60 -8.23
C LYS A 6 -7.98 0.87 -7.15
N LEU A 7 -6.71 0.65 -7.48
CA LEU A 7 -5.56 0.97 -6.64
C LEU A 7 -4.56 1.82 -7.45
N GLU A 8 -4.19 2.96 -6.90
CA GLU A 8 -3.14 3.83 -7.46
C GLU A 8 -2.07 4.04 -6.40
N ILE A 9 -0.81 3.79 -6.78
CA ILE A 9 0.36 3.89 -5.92
C ILE A 9 1.39 4.79 -6.61
N ALA A 10 1.91 5.77 -5.87
CA ALA A 10 3.03 6.61 -6.28
C ALA A 10 4.06 6.69 -5.15
N GLU A 11 5.33 6.52 -5.50
CA GLU A 11 6.51 6.65 -4.64
C GLU A 11 6.36 5.99 -3.26
N PHE A 12 5.88 4.75 -3.25
CA PHE A 12 5.58 4.00 -2.03
C PHE A 12 6.28 2.65 -2.07
N ARG A 13 7.07 2.35 -1.02
CA ARG A 13 7.88 1.13 -0.87
C ARG A 13 8.78 0.93 -2.10
N GLY A 14 8.77 -0.25 -2.72
CA GLY A 14 9.54 -0.50 -3.96
C GLY A 14 8.86 -0.03 -5.25
N ILE A 15 7.77 0.74 -5.16
CA ILE A 15 6.90 1.07 -6.29
C ILE A 15 6.98 2.57 -6.57
N LYS A 16 7.46 2.95 -7.76
CA LYS A 16 7.48 4.34 -8.21
C LYS A 16 6.10 4.80 -8.68
N THR A 17 5.50 4.05 -9.60
CA THR A 17 4.15 4.30 -10.11
C THR A 17 3.48 2.97 -10.45
N LEU A 18 2.25 2.77 -9.98
CA LEU A 18 1.43 1.62 -10.34
C LEU A 18 -0.06 1.99 -10.30
N THR A 19 -0.80 1.63 -11.33
CA THR A 19 -2.26 1.73 -11.38
C THR A 19 -2.84 0.37 -11.72
N LEU A 20 -3.77 -0.12 -10.89
CA LEU A 20 -4.45 -1.40 -11.07
C LEU A 20 -5.96 -1.22 -11.04
N ASP A 21 -6.63 -1.59 -12.14
CA ASP A 21 -8.09 -1.67 -12.22
C ASP A 21 -8.56 -3.08 -11.87
N LEU A 22 -8.88 -3.29 -10.60
CA LEU A 22 -9.22 -4.60 -10.02
C LEU A 22 -10.68 -4.98 -10.25
N ASN A 23 -11.54 -4.01 -10.55
CA ASN A 23 -12.94 -4.22 -10.95
C ASN A 23 -13.75 -5.11 -9.99
N LYS A 24 -13.43 -5.09 -8.69
CA LYS A 24 -14.08 -5.90 -7.64
C LYS A 24 -13.94 -7.40 -7.88
N LYS A 25 -12.91 -7.83 -8.61
CA LYS A 25 -12.60 -9.22 -8.92
C LYS A 25 -11.32 -9.66 -8.22
N SER A 26 -11.13 -10.97 -8.15
CA SER A 26 -9.85 -11.56 -7.74
C SER A 26 -8.76 -11.20 -8.75
N PHE A 27 -7.55 -10.96 -8.27
CA PHE A 27 -6.39 -10.64 -9.09
C PHE A 27 -5.15 -11.35 -8.55
N GLY A 28 -4.18 -11.59 -9.43
CA GLY A 28 -2.88 -12.18 -9.08
C GLY A 28 -1.75 -11.20 -9.38
N ILE A 29 -0.76 -11.14 -8.50
CA ILE A 29 0.48 -10.39 -8.71
C ILE A 29 1.63 -11.39 -8.77
N ALA A 30 2.37 -11.40 -9.87
CA ALA A 30 3.56 -12.23 -10.05
C ALA A 30 4.74 -11.40 -10.53
N GLY A 31 5.95 -11.85 -10.22
CA GLY A 31 7.19 -11.19 -10.59
C GLY A 31 8.39 -11.64 -9.75
N PRO A 32 9.62 -11.30 -10.14
CA PRO A 32 10.85 -11.64 -9.40
C PRO A 32 10.88 -11.10 -7.95
N ASN A 33 11.79 -11.61 -7.13
CA ASN A 33 12.01 -11.07 -5.79
C ASN A 33 12.52 -9.63 -5.84
N GLY A 34 12.08 -8.80 -4.89
CA GLY A 34 12.47 -7.38 -4.83
C GLY A 34 11.69 -6.44 -5.74
N THR A 35 10.78 -6.91 -6.61
CA THR A 35 10.04 -6.04 -7.56
C THR A 35 8.87 -5.27 -6.96
N GLY A 36 8.71 -5.25 -5.63
CA GLY A 36 7.66 -4.48 -4.97
C GLY A 36 6.31 -5.20 -4.79
N LYS A 37 6.19 -6.51 -5.09
CA LYS A 37 4.94 -7.28 -4.89
C LYS A 37 4.34 -7.13 -3.49
N SER A 38 5.17 -7.33 -2.46
CA SER A 38 4.76 -7.17 -1.06
C SER A 38 4.39 -5.72 -0.73
N GLY A 39 4.95 -4.75 -1.46
CA GLY A 39 4.61 -3.33 -1.35
C GLY A 39 3.18 -3.02 -1.83
N ILE A 40 2.63 -3.81 -2.76
CA ILE A 40 1.22 -3.65 -3.17
C ILE A 40 0.29 -4.05 -2.02
N VAL A 41 0.64 -5.11 -1.29
CA VAL A 41 -0.10 -5.53 -0.09
C VAL A 41 0.02 -4.47 1.01
N ASP A 42 1.24 -3.93 1.23
CA ASP A 42 1.47 -2.82 2.18
C ASP A 42 0.62 -1.59 1.84
N ALA A 43 0.47 -1.28 0.55
CA ALA A 43 -0.31 -0.13 0.10
C ALA A 43 -1.80 -0.30 0.38
N ILE A 44 -2.35 -1.51 0.14
CA ILE A 44 -3.74 -1.81 0.45
C ILE A 44 -3.99 -1.72 1.95
N GLU A 45 -3.10 -2.29 2.77
CA GLU A 45 -3.20 -2.20 4.23
C GLU A 45 -3.14 -0.76 4.72
N PHE A 46 -2.18 0.02 4.23
CA PHE A 46 -2.03 1.43 4.56
C PHE A 46 -3.26 2.25 4.17
N ALA A 47 -3.83 2.03 2.99
CA ALA A 47 -5.01 2.75 2.54
C ALA A 47 -6.27 2.43 3.36
N LEU A 48 -6.38 1.21 3.91
CA LEU A 48 -7.54 0.80 4.72
C LEU A 48 -7.39 1.14 6.20
N THR A 49 -6.18 1.17 6.73
CA THR A 49 -5.93 1.23 8.18
C THR A 49 -5.08 2.43 8.63
N GLY A 50 -4.43 3.12 7.70
CA GLY A 50 -3.43 4.16 7.99
C GLY A 50 -2.11 3.62 8.52
N SER A 51 -1.94 2.31 8.65
CA SER A 51 -0.74 1.66 9.20
C SER A 51 -0.26 0.52 8.31
N ILE A 52 0.96 0.05 8.57
CA ILE A 52 1.55 -1.12 7.91
C ILE A 52 2.06 -2.03 9.03
N THR A 53 1.39 -3.15 9.27
CA THR A 53 1.65 -4.01 10.44
C THR A 53 3.09 -4.52 10.44
N ARG A 54 3.65 -4.86 9.28
CA ARG A 54 5.05 -5.32 9.18
C ARG A 54 6.10 -4.23 9.43
N LEU A 55 5.69 -2.97 9.48
CA LEU A 55 6.54 -1.83 9.87
C LEU A 55 6.29 -1.40 11.33
N GLY A 56 5.52 -2.17 12.10
CA GLY A 56 5.27 -1.95 13.52
C GLY A 56 5.33 -3.25 14.34
N GLY A 57 5.39 -3.13 15.67
CA GLY A 57 5.43 -4.27 16.59
C GLY A 57 6.68 -4.32 17.47
N ALA A 58 6.67 -5.23 18.44
CA ALA A 58 7.82 -5.42 19.33
C ALA A 58 9.02 -5.94 18.53
N GLY A 59 10.17 -5.25 18.63
CA GLY A 59 11.40 -5.62 17.92
C GLY A 59 11.61 -4.94 16.56
N THR A 60 10.77 -3.99 16.14
CA THR A 60 10.92 -3.29 14.85
C THR A 60 11.84 -2.06 14.90
N ALA A 61 12.65 -1.88 15.94
CA ALA A 61 13.74 -0.89 16.04
C ALA A 61 13.51 0.43 15.27
N GLU A 62 12.55 1.25 15.73
CA GLU A 62 12.22 2.59 15.18
C GLU A 62 11.74 2.64 13.73
N ILE A 63 11.39 1.51 13.13
CA ILE A 63 10.72 1.49 11.83
C ILE A 63 9.33 2.11 12.01
N SER A 64 9.03 3.14 11.21
CA SER A 64 7.74 3.83 11.19
C SER A 64 7.24 4.00 9.75
N VAL A 65 5.92 4.07 9.59
CA VAL A 65 5.26 4.29 8.29
C VAL A 65 5.81 5.56 7.62
N LYS A 66 5.95 6.67 8.35
CA LYS A 66 6.44 7.93 7.79
C LYS A 66 7.87 7.83 7.24
N ALA A 67 8.74 7.07 7.90
CA ALA A 67 10.13 6.93 7.48
C ALA A 67 10.36 5.80 6.46
N HIS A 68 9.50 4.77 6.42
CA HIS A 68 9.76 3.53 5.69
C HIS A 68 8.67 3.09 4.71
N ALA A 69 7.55 3.82 4.64
CA ALA A 69 6.55 3.67 3.59
C ALA A 69 6.91 4.39 2.28
N PRO A 70 7.56 5.57 2.26
CA PRO A 70 7.99 6.18 1.01
C PRO A 70 8.99 5.31 0.25
N HIS A 71 9.05 5.51 -1.07
CA HIS A 71 10.09 4.90 -1.89
C HIS A 71 11.48 5.32 -1.42
N VAL A 72 12.49 4.45 -1.61
CA VAL A 72 13.86 4.67 -1.10
C VAL A 72 14.46 6.00 -1.61
N ASP A 73 14.08 6.40 -2.82
CA ASP A 73 14.48 7.67 -3.45
C ASP A 73 13.78 8.90 -2.82
N PHE A 74 12.71 8.70 -2.06
CA PHE A 74 11.81 9.73 -1.52
C PHE A 74 11.63 9.68 0.00
N THR A 75 12.55 9.04 0.72
CA THR A 75 12.52 8.99 2.20
C THR A 75 12.58 10.36 2.87
N LYS A 76 13.22 11.34 2.20
CA LYS A 76 13.27 12.76 2.62
C LYS A 76 12.03 13.58 2.21
N ASN A 77 11.18 13.03 1.36
CA ASN A 77 9.99 13.67 0.80
C ASN A 77 8.76 12.73 0.94
N PRO A 78 8.38 12.35 2.18
CA PRO A 78 7.33 11.38 2.42
C PRO A 78 5.96 11.81 1.86
N GLU A 79 5.73 13.10 1.65
CA GLU A 79 4.53 13.66 1.03
C GLU A 79 4.31 13.21 -0.42
N LYS A 80 5.36 12.73 -1.10
CA LYS A 80 5.26 12.19 -2.46
C LYS A 80 4.74 10.75 -2.48
N ALA A 81 4.81 10.04 -1.35
CA ALA A 81 4.28 8.70 -1.21
C ALA A 81 2.75 8.77 -1.10
N ILE A 82 2.06 8.40 -2.17
CA ILE A 82 0.61 8.50 -2.28
C ILE A 82 0.04 7.12 -2.60
N VAL A 83 -0.93 6.69 -1.80
CA VAL A 83 -1.78 5.54 -2.11
C VAL A 83 -3.22 6.00 -2.18
N LYS A 84 -3.90 5.74 -3.30
CA LYS A 84 -5.34 5.95 -3.45
C LYS A 84 -6.02 4.62 -3.68
N LEU A 85 -7.03 4.34 -2.86
CA LEU A 85 -7.82 3.13 -2.95
C LEU A 85 -9.28 3.50 -3.18
N THR A 86 -9.83 3.09 -4.32
CA THR A 86 -11.27 3.16 -4.56
C THR A 86 -11.86 1.80 -4.22
N ALA A 87 -12.77 1.77 -3.25
CA ALA A 87 -13.40 0.54 -2.80
C ALA A 87 -14.87 0.74 -2.44
N ARG A 88 -15.66 -0.31 -2.61
CA ARG A 88 -17.03 -0.38 -2.12
C ARG A 88 -17.02 -0.92 -0.68
N ALA A 89 -17.51 -0.11 0.24
CA ALA A 89 -17.73 -0.51 1.62
C ALA A 89 -18.89 -1.54 1.74
N PRO A 90 -18.91 -2.38 2.79
CA PRO A 90 -20.05 -3.22 3.11
C PRO A 90 -21.30 -2.37 3.33
N LYS A 91 -22.48 -2.85 2.89
CA LYS A 91 -23.75 -2.24 3.33
C LYS A 91 -23.88 -2.46 4.84
N GLY A 92 -23.88 -1.39 5.63
CA GLY A 92 -24.09 -1.45 7.09
C GLY A 92 -23.00 -0.79 7.96
N CYS A 93 -21.91 -0.30 7.39
CA CYS A 93 -20.96 0.54 8.14
C CYS A 93 -21.56 1.95 8.27
N ARG A 94 -22.18 2.23 9.42
CA ARG A 94 -22.30 3.58 9.98
C ARG A 94 -21.02 3.90 10.74
#